data_AF-H9N5W2-F1
#
_entry.id   AF-H9N5W2-F1
#
_cell.length_a   1.000
_cell.length_b   1.000
_cell.length_c   1.000
_cell.angle_alpha   90.00
_cell.angle_beta   90.00
_cell.angle_gamma   90.00
#
_symmetry.space_group_name_H-M   'P 1'
#
loop_
_entity.id
_entity.type
_entity.pdbx_description
1 polymer ?
#
loop_
_entity_poly.entity_id
_entity_poly.type
_entity_poly.pdbx_seq_one_letter_code
_entity_poly.pdbx_strand_id
1 'polypeptide(L)'
;GVGFAVIFLSEYSSILFMSMIFSLIFLGADIYSFIFFLKLTFISFVYIWVRGSLPRFRYDKLMYLTWKSYLPVSLNFLIFILGLKLLFMYN
;
A
#
# COMPACT_ATOMS: atom_id res chain seq x y z
N GLY A 1 11.15 29.03 5.22
CA GLY A 1 12.23 28.05 5.03
C GLY A 1 11.95 26.75 5.76
N VAL A 2 12.05 26.76 7.09
CA VAL A 2 11.94 25.54 7.93
C VAL A 2 10.60 24.81 7.77
N GLY A 3 9.48 25.52 7.74
CA GLY A 3 8.15 24.88 7.56
C GLY A 3 8.00 24.11 6.25
N PHE A 4 8.58 24.61 5.15
CA PHE A 4 8.60 23.91 3.87
C PHE A 4 9.46 22.63 3.97
N ALA A 5 10.62 22.71 4.60
CA ALA A 5 11.48 21.53 4.83
C ALA A 5 10.77 20.43 5.63
N VAL A 6 9.98 20.79 6.65
CA VAL A 6 9.21 19.83 7.45
C VAL A 6 8.11 19.14 6.62
N ILE A 7 7.50 19.85 5.66
CA ILE A 7 6.49 19.25 4.77
C ILE A 7 7.12 18.21 3.83
N PHE A 8 8.30 18.46 3.27
CA PHE A 8 8.99 17.42 2.48
C PHE A 8 9.44 16.26 3.34
N LEU A 9 10.00 16.55 4.53
CA LEU A 9 10.44 15.50 5.44
C LEU A 9 9.27 14.59 5.85
N SER A 10 8.08 15.16 6.09
CA SER A 10 6.88 14.38 6.42
C SER A 10 6.36 13.58 5.23
N GLU A 11 6.39 14.11 4.00
CA GLU A 11 6.04 13.35 2.79
C GLU A 11 6.94 12.12 2.63
N TYR A 12 8.26 12.28 2.73
CA TYR A 12 9.20 11.15 2.61
C TYR A 12 9.08 10.15 3.77
N SER A 13 8.88 10.64 4.99
CA SER A 13 8.63 9.77 6.15
C SER A 13 7.36 8.93 5.96
N SER A 14 6.28 9.53 5.43
CA SER A 14 5.03 8.82 5.17
C SER A 14 5.18 7.74 4.10
N ILE A 15 5.99 7.96 3.06
CA ILE A 15 6.27 6.96 2.01
C ILE A 15 7.02 5.75 2.61
N LEU A 16 8.06 6.02 3.41
CA LEU A 16 8.82 4.95 4.08
C LEU A 16 7.93 4.18 5.06
N PHE A 17 7.11 4.86 5.84
CA PHE A 17 6.20 4.21 6.78
C PHE A 17 5.18 3.30 6.08
N MET A 18 4.55 3.76 4.99
CA MET A 18 3.62 2.94 4.22
C MET A 18 4.30 1.74 3.57
N SER A 19 5.55 1.91 3.10
CA SER A 19 6.33 0.78 2.56
C SER A 19 6.64 -0.29 3.61
N MET A 20 6.89 0.12 4.85
CA MET A 20 7.10 -0.80 5.97
C MET A 20 5.83 -1.61 6.25
N ILE A 21 4.68 -0.96 6.37
CA ILE A 21 3.38 -1.64 6.60
C ILE A 21 3.09 -2.65 5.49
N PHE A 22 3.31 -2.28 4.23
CA PHE A 22 3.10 -3.19 3.09
C PHE A 22 3.99 -4.44 3.19
N SER A 23 5.28 -4.26 3.50
CA SER A 23 6.21 -5.39 3.62
C SER A 23 5.83 -6.35 4.75
N LEU A 24 5.34 -5.82 5.88
CA LEU A 24 4.90 -6.61 7.03
C LEU A 24 3.66 -7.46 6.73
N ILE A 25 2.67 -6.87 6.05
CA ILE A 25 1.39 -7.55 5.77
C ILE A 25 1.52 -8.56 4.63
N PHE A 26 2.27 -8.24 3.57
CA PHE A 26 2.28 -9.05 2.34
C PHE A 26 3.53 -9.92 2.12
N LEU A 27 4.71 -9.51 2.58
CA LEU A 27 5.99 -10.14 2.20
C LEU A 27 6.69 -10.92 3.33
N GLY A 28 6.00 -11.10 4.46
CA GLY A 28 6.53 -11.78 5.64
C GLY A 28 7.41 -10.88 6.51
N ALA A 29 7.11 -10.85 7.81
CA ALA A 29 7.74 -9.97 8.79
C ALA A 29 9.02 -10.58 9.38
N ASP A 30 10.06 -10.77 8.56
CA ASP A 30 11.35 -11.31 9.01
C ASP A 30 12.29 -10.21 9.54
N ILE A 31 11.89 -9.54 10.62
CA ILE A 31 12.55 -8.32 11.16
C ILE A 31 14.05 -8.53 11.46
N TYR A 32 14.43 -9.74 11.87
CA TYR A 32 15.81 -10.09 12.23
C TYR A 32 16.72 -10.35 11.02
N SER A 33 16.14 -10.54 9.84
CA SER A 33 16.90 -10.86 8.63
C SER A 33 17.31 -9.59 7.88
N PHE A 34 18.54 -9.57 7.35
CA PHE A 34 18.98 -8.51 6.44
C PHE A 34 18.11 -8.43 5.17
N ILE A 35 17.49 -9.56 4.79
CA ILE A 35 16.55 -9.65 3.66
C ILE A 35 15.35 -8.71 3.84
N PHE A 36 14.89 -8.46 5.07
CA PHE A 36 13.77 -7.53 5.31
C PHE A 36 14.09 -6.10 4.89
N PHE A 37 15.29 -5.61 5.20
CA PHE A 37 15.73 -4.28 4.78
C PHE A 37 15.87 -4.16 3.25
N LEU A 38 16.31 -5.23 2.58
CA LEU A 38 16.33 -5.29 1.12
C LEU A 38 14.91 -5.26 0.51
N LYS A 39 13.95 -5.96 1.11
CA LYS A 39 12.54 -5.88 0.69
C LYS A 39 11.99 -4.46 0.86
N LEU A 40 12.24 -3.83 2.01
CA LEU A 40 11.75 -2.48 2.30
C LEU A 40 12.32 -1.45 1.30
N THR A 41 13.64 -1.48 1.08
CA THR A 41 14.29 -0.59 0.10
C THR A 41 13.74 -0.81 -1.31
N PHE A 42 13.52 -2.06 -1.72
CA PHE A 42 12.89 -2.38 -3.01
C PHE A 42 11.48 -1.77 -3.15
N ILE A 43 10.62 -1.88 -2.13
CA ILE A 43 9.27 -1.29 -2.20
C ILE A 43 9.37 0.24 -2.29
N SER A 44 10.22 0.88 -1.49
CA SER A 44 10.40 2.33 -1.57
C SER A 44 10.91 2.80 -2.94
N PHE A 45 11.77 1.99 -3.60
CA PHE A 45 12.20 2.24 -4.97
C PHE A 45 11.03 2.17 -5.97
N VAL A 46 10.12 1.21 -5.81
CA VAL A 46 8.92 1.11 -6.66
C VAL A 46 8.05 2.38 -6.53
N TYR A 47 7.87 2.94 -5.33
CA TYR A 47 7.13 4.20 -5.16
C TYR A 47 7.73 5.35 -6.00
N ILE A 48 9.06 5.46 -6.00
CA ILE A 48 9.78 6.48 -6.77
C ILE A 48 9.64 6.21 -8.28
N TRP A 49 9.76 4.94 -8.68
CA TRP A 49 9.66 4.52 -10.08
C TRP A 49 8.27 4.76 -10.68
N VAL A 50 7.20 4.45 -9.93
CA VAL A 50 5.81 4.69 -10.33
C VAL A 50 5.55 6.19 -10.50
N ARG A 51 6.09 7.03 -9.59
CA ARG A 51 5.98 8.50 -9.69
C ARG A 51 6.61 9.05 -10.98
N GLY A 52 7.69 8.42 -11.47
CA GLY A 52 8.38 8.83 -12.69
C GLY A 52 7.74 8.33 -14.00
N SER A 53 6.95 7.25 -13.95
CA SER A 53 6.48 6.56 -15.17
C SER A 53 5.06 6.96 -15.60
N LEU A 54 4.21 7.42 -14.67
CA LEU A 54 2.79 7.64 -14.94
C LEU A 54 2.42 9.13 -15.01
N PRO A 55 1.56 9.54 -15.96
CA PRO A 55 1.00 10.89 -15.98
C PRO A 55 0.08 11.10 -14.78
N ARG A 56 0.05 12.33 -14.26
CA ARG A 56 -0.80 12.67 -13.10
C ARG A 56 -2.28 12.54 -13.47
N PHE A 57 -3.03 11.79 -12.67
CA PHE A 57 -4.49 11.71 -12.81
C PHE A 57 -5.16 12.94 -12.20
N ARG A 58 -6.24 13.41 -12.83
CA ARG A 58 -7.12 14.44 -12.26
C ARG A 58 -7.92 13.87 -11.09
N TYR A 59 -8.27 14.72 -10.13
CA TYR A 59 -9.00 14.36 -8.91
C TYR A 59 -10.28 13.56 -9.19
N ASP A 60 -11.08 13.95 -10.21
CA ASP A 60 -12.33 13.27 -10.54
C ASP A 60 -12.12 11.79 -10.93
N LYS A 61 -11.06 11.51 -11.70
CA LYS A 61 -10.74 10.15 -12.14
C LYS A 61 -10.24 9.30 -10.97
N LEU A 62 -9.48 9.91 -10.05
CA LEU A 62 -9.02 9.22 -8.83
C LEU A 62 -10.19 8.91 -7.89
N MET A 63 -11.11 9.86 -7.69
CA MET A 63 -12.30 9.64 -6.87
C MET A 63 -13.20 8.56 -7.49
N TYR A 64 -13.42 8.60 -8.80
CA TYR A 64 -14.19 7.58 -9.50
C TYR A 64 -13.57 6.19 -9.34
N LEU A 65 -12.24 6.06 -9.49
CA LEU A 65 -11.53 4.79 -9.33
C LEU A 65 -11.73 4.21 -7.92
N THR A 66 -11.58 5.03 -6.87
CA THR A 66 -11.76 4.59 -5.48
C THR A 66 -13.19 4.16 -5.18
N TRP A 67 -14.18 4.97 -5.57
CA TRP A 67 -15.57 4.73 -5.18
C TRP A 67 -16.31 3.74 -6.06
N LYS A 68 -16.03 3.69 -7.37
CA LYS A 68 -16.74 2.83 -8.30
C LYS A 68 -16.03 1.51 -8.57
N SER A 69 -14.71 1.44 -8.42
CA SER A 69 -13.96 0.21 -8.68
C SER A 69 -13.41 -0.41 -7.40
N TYR A 70 -12.57 0.28 -6.63
CA TYR A 70 -11.91 -0.33 -5.47
C TYR A 70 -12.85 -0.71 -4.34
N LEU A 71 -13.82 0.16 -4.01
CA LEU A 71 -14.78 -0.10 -2.94
C LEU A 71 -15.65 -1.37 -3.18
N PRO A 72 -16.37 -1.53 -4.30
CA PRO A 72 -17.15 -2.75 -4.51
C PRO A 72 -16.29 -4.01 -4.61
N VAL A 73 -15.08 -3.90 -5.16
CA VAL A 73 -14.15 -5.03 -5.26
C VAL A 73 -13.70 -5.49 -3.86
N SER A 74 -13.29 -4.57 -2.98
CA SER A 74 -12.86 -4.93 -1.62
C SER A 74 -13.98 -5.54 -0.78
N LEU A 75 -15.21 -5.01 -0.91
CA LEU A 75 -16.40 -5.57 -0.27
C LEU A 75 -16.70 -6.99 -0.75
N ASN A 76 -16.64 -7.24 -2.05
CA ASN A 76 -16.85 -8.58 -2.62
C ASN A 76 -15.79 -9.58 -2.13
N PHE A 77 -14.52 -9.18 -2.07
CA PHE A 77 -13.45 -10.01 -1.51
C PHE A 77 -13.69 -10.32 -0.03
N LEU A 78 -14.15 -9.34 0.77
CA LEU A 78 -14.43 -9.55 2.19
C LEU A 78 -15.55 -10.59 2.38
N ILE A 79 -16.66 -10.46 1.64
CA ILE A 79 -17.77 -11.42 1.69
C ILE A 79 -17.31 -12.82 1.25
N PHE A 80 -16.50 -12.90 0.19
CA PHE A 80 -15.96 -14.17 -0.31
C PHE A 80 -15.07 -14.88 0.72
N ILE A 81 -14.15 -14.16 1.37
CA ILE A 81 -13.28 -14.73 2.41
C ILE A 81 -14.09 -15.17 3.64
N LEU A 82 -15.10 -14.39 4.05
CA LEU A 82 -16.00 -14.79 5.13
C LEU A 82 -16.78 -16.08 4.77
N GLY A 83 -17.32 -16.17 3.55
CA GLY A 83 -18.02 -17.35 3.07
C GLY A 83 -17.13 -18.59 3.03
N LEU A 84 -15.91 -18.47 2.49
CA LEU A 84 -14.93 -19.56 2.50
C LEU A 84 -14.58 -20.00 3.93
N LYS A 85 -14.35 -19.06 4.85
CA LYS A 85 -14.05 -19.39 6.24
C LYS A 85 -15.18 -20.19 6.88
N LEU A 86 -16.44 -19.82 6.62
CA LEU A 86 -17.59 -20.57 7.15
C LEU A 86 -17.67 -21.99 6.58
N LEU A 87 -17.41 -22.18 5.28
CA LEU A 87 -17.36 -23.51 4.68
C LEU A 87 -16.24 -24.38 5.27
N PHE A 88 -15.05 -23.83 5.47
CA PHE A 88 -13.93 -24.53 6.11
C PHE A 88 -14.14 -24.80 7.60
N MET A 89 -14.98 -24.04 8.29
CA MET A 89 -15.33 -24.27 9.70
C MET A 89 -16.46 -25.29 9.87
N TYR A 90 -17.28 -25.48 8.83
CA TYR A 90 -18.38 -26.42 8.83
C TYR A 90 -17.95 -27.86 8.47
N ASN A 91 -16.94 -28.01 7.62
CA ASN A 91 -16.25 -29.28 7.37
C ASN A 91 -15.20 -29.57 8.45
#